data_AF-A0A166E9F7-F1
#
_entry.id   AF-A0A166E9F7-F1
#
_cell.length_a   1.000
_cell.length_b   1.000
_cell.length_c   1.000
_cell.angle_alpha   90.00
_cell.angle_beta   90.00
_cell.angle_gamma   90.00
#
_symmetry.space_group_name_H-M   'P 1'
#
loop_
_entity.id
_entity.type
_entity.pdbx_description
1 polymer ?
#
loop_
_entity_poly.entity_id
_entity_poly.type
_entity_poly.pdbx_seq_one_letter_code
_entity_poly.pdbx_strand_id
1 'polypeptide(L)'
;MAMTPRPRTPITPYPGGDTAAIKELLSMMKTTLGTLGTTFQTLNEQSEKVNLLSPAADSTHQIQSLRRQMRAQDKKQDARINEVKHMVKEVLKDQIADHMRTQIEEQIRAEIALQVRQQVAEQLGNHLPVPLEVQAEESRKQLFEVKHSLVNSEARRSNSVLRANNIDDPLAHVYKPDGTKSDHFPPDLKTLFAYDADKARSLVQDFGLPEHEVREKNLNRFMAHIGIPFHLIPVPMLENGSADGGANALGIQFNAA
;
A
#
# COMPACT_ATOMS: atom_id res chain seq x y z
N MET A 1 10.67 12.86 2.55
CA MET A 1 10.64 11.74 3.50
C MET A 1 11.78 10.80 3.16
N ALA A 2 12.76 10.69 4.06
CA ALA A 2 14.04 10.03 3.84
C ALA A 2 13.91 8.51 4.03
N MET A 3 14.27 7.73 3.01
CA MET A 3 14.35 6.27 3.06
C MET A 3 15.59 5.84 3.86
N THR A 4 15.36 5.28 5.04
CA THR A 4 16.39 4.64 5.85
C THR A 4 16.69 3.22 5.33
N PRO A 5 17.97 2.86 5.08
CA PRO A 5 18.34 1.53 4.61
C PRO A 5 18.28 0.49 5.75
N ARG A 6 17.74 -0.69 5.44
CA ARG A 6 17.66 -1.84 6.37
C ARG A 6 19.05 -2.39 6.72
N PRO A 7 19.28 -2.79 7.99
CA PRO A 7 20.52 -3.42 8.42
C PRO A 7 20.64 -4.85 7.83
N ARG A 8 21.76 -5.13 7.18
CA ARG A 8 22.14 -6.48 6.73
C ARG A 8 22.50 -7.31 7.95
N THR A 9 21.80 -8.42 8.17
CA THR A 9 22.17 -9.41 9.19
C THR A 9 23.46 -10.12 8.78
N PRO A 10 24.45 -10.26 9.68
CA PRO A 10 25.68 -10.97 9.42
C PRO A 10 25.40 -12.47 9.29
N ILE A 11 25.82 -13.04 8.17
CA ILE A 11 25.81 -14.46 7.89
C ILE A 11 26.80 -15.10 8.88
N THR A 12 26.27 -15.87 9.84
CA THR A 12 27.08 -16.64 10.77
C THR A 12 27.86 -17.70 10.00
N PRO A 13 29.21 -17.75 10.11
CA PRO A 13 30.00 -18.79 9.50
C PRO A 13 29.64 -20.14 10.11
N TYR A 14 29.39 -21.13 9.26
CA TYR A 14 29.19 -22.52 9.64
C TYR A 14 30.28 -22.97 10.62
N PRO A 15 29.93 -23.59 11.77
CA PRO A 15 30.91 -24.18 12.66
C PRO A 15 31.64 -25.29 11.91
N GLY A 16 32.91 -25.07 11.63
CA GLY A 16 33.84 -26.02 11.00
C GLY A 16 34.17 -27.21 11.91
N GLY A 17 33.16 -27.96 12.32
CA GLY A 17 33.28 -29.29 12.88
C GLY A 17 33.99 -30.20 11.88
N ASP A 18 34.79 -31.11 12.40
CA ASP A 18 35.51 -32.17 11.67
C ASP A 18 36.84 -31.81 10.99
N THR A 19 37.19 -30.53 10.78
CA THR A 19 38.55 -30.24 10.29
C THR A 19 39.63 -30.56 11.33
N ALA A 20 39.30 -30.47 12.63
CA ALA A 20 40.19 -30.85 13.73
C ALA A 20 40.36 -32.37 13.81
N ALA A 21 39.27 -33.14 13.73
CA ALA A 21 39.29 -34.60 13.72
C ALA A 21 40.05 -35.15 12.48
N ILE A 22 39.87 -34.53 11.31
CA ILE A 22 40.61 -34.90 10.09
C ILE A 22 42.10 -34.60 10.23
N LYS A 23 42.48 -33.47 10.84
CA LYS A 23 43.90 -33.15 11.11
C LYS A 23 44.53 -34.13 12.09
N GLU A 24 43.79 -34.57 13.11
CA GLU A 24 44.25 -35.56 14.08
C GLU A 24 44.47 -36.94 13.43
N LEU A 25 43.53 -37.39 12.59
CA LEU A 25 43.66 -38.62 11.80
C LEU A 25 44.88 -38.56 10.85
N LEU A 26 45.06 -37.43 10.14
CA LEU A 26 46.20 -37.24 9.24
C LEU A 26 47.54 -37.20 10.00
N SER A 27 47.57 -36.60 11.19
CA SER A 27 48.74 -36.61 12.07
C SER A 27 49.07 -38.04 12.49
N MET A 28 48.07 -38.82 12.90
CA MET A 28 48.24 -40.22 13.29
C MET A 28 48.74 -41.08 12.11
N MET A 29 48.15 -40.91 10.91
CA MET A 29 48.62 -41.59 9.69
C MET A 29 50.07 -41.23 9.35
N LYS A 30 50.45 -39.95 9.44
CA LYS A 30 51.83 -39.50 9.21
C LYS A 30 52.81 -40.12 10.20
N THR A 31 52.39 -40.24 11.47
CA THR A 31 53.20 -40.88 12.51
C THR A 31 53.37 -42.37 12.22
N THR A 32 52.30 -43.07 11.82
CA THR A 32 52.38 -44.48 11.43
C THR A 32 53.25 -44.72 10.19
N LEU A 33 53.22 -43.83 9.20
CA LEU A 33 54.09 -43.85 8.03
C LEU A 33 55.55 -43.61 8.41
N GLY A 34 55.81 -42.69 9.34
CA GLY A 34 57.15 -42.46 9.89
C GLY A 34 57.70 -43.70 10.59
N THR A 35 56.91 -44.35 11.45
CA THR A 35 57.30 -45.61 12.08
C THR A 35 57.49 -46.75 11.09
N LEU A 36 56.67 -46.82 10.02
CA LEU A 36 56.90 -47.81 8.96
C LEU A 36 58.21 -47.54 8.23
N GLY A 37 58.53 -46.27 7.95
CA GLY A 37 59.81 -45.86 7.36
C GLY A 37 61.02 -46.28 8.20
N THR A 38 60.97 -46.08 9.53
CA THR A 38 62.05 -46.53 10.43
C THR A 38 62.13 -48.05 10.54
N THR A 39 60.99 -48.76 10.51
CA THR A 39 61.00 -50.23 10.43
C THR A 39 61.63 -50.73 9.12
N PHE A 40 61.40 -50.06 7.99
CA PHE A 40 62.06 -50.42 6.72
C PHE A 40 63.56 -50.14 6.75
N GLN A 41 64.01 -49.03 7.33
CA GLN A 41 65.44 -48.74 7.47
C GLN A 41 66.15 -49.78 8.33
N THR A 42 65.57 -50.15 9.48
CA THR A 42 66.14 -51.18 10.35
C THR A 42 66.15 -52.56 9.68
N LEU A 43 65.12 -52.90 8.90
CA LEU A 43 65.09 -54.13 8.10
C LEU A 43 66.13 -54.10 6.97
N ASN A 44 66.39 -52.94 6.37
CA ASN A 44 67.41 -52.77 5.35
C ASN A 44 68.83 -52.93 5.93
N GLU A 45 69.12 -52.33 7.09
CA GLU A 45 70.39 -52.52 7.80
C GLU A 45 70.59 -53.97 8.27
N GLN A 46 69.52 -54.62 8.74
CA GLN A 46 69.57 -56.06 9.07
C GLN A 46 69.74 -56.92 7.83
N SER A 47 69.15 -56.54 6.69
CA SER A 47 69.31 -57.24 5.42
C SER A 47 70.75 -57.14 4.89
N GLU A 48 71.45 -56.02 5.11
CA GLU A 48 72.87 -55.89 4.77
C GLU A 48 73.76 -56.80 5.63
N LYS A 49 73.48 -56.89 6.94
CA LYS A 49 74.22 -57.78 7.87
C LYS A 49 73.98 -59.26 7.59
N VAL A 50 72.78 -59.63 7.14
CA VAL A 50 72.43 -61.01 6.75
C VAL A 50 73.04 -61.40 5.40
N ASN A 51 73.28 -60.43 4.50
CA ASN A 51 73.97 -60.64 3.22
C ASN A 51 75.43 -61.09 3.38
N LEU A 52 76.01 -60.90 4.57
CA LEU A 52 77.38 -61.30 4.92
C LEU A 52 77.49 -62.74 5.46
N LEU A 53 76.38 -63.42 5.77
CA LEU A 53 76.42 -64.67 6.57
C LEU A 53 75.57 -65.85 6.05
N SER A 54 75.05 -65.84 4.83
CA SER A 54 74.30 -67.00 4.31
C SER A 54 74.36 -67.13 2.77
N PRO A 55 74.17 -68.32 2.18
CA PRO A 55 74.31 -68.55 0.75
C PRO A 55 73.33 -67.67 -0.05
N ALA A 56 73.85 -66.67 -0.75
CA ALA A 56 73.11 -65.55 -1.36
C ALA A 56 72.07 -65.90 -2.46
N ALA A 57 71.82 -67.18 -2.72
CA ALA A 57 70.87 -67.61 -3.75
C ALA A 57 69.41 -67.58 -3.27
N ASP A 58 69.10 -68.03 -2.04
CA ASP A 58 67.70 -68.21 -1.60
C ASP A 58 67.00 -66.91 -1.19
N SER A 59 67.72 -65.93 -0.64
CA SER A 59 67.16 -64.64 -0.21
C SER A 59 66.69 -63.78 -1.39
N THR A 60 67.39 -63.85 -2.53
CA THR A 60 67.02 -63.08 -3.73
C THR A 60 65.68 -63.52 -4.32
N HIS A 61 65.39 -64.82 -4.29
CA HIS A 61 64.10 -65.36 -4.74
C HIS A 61 62.94 -64.91 -3.84
N GLN A 62 63.15 -64.87 -2.52
CA GLN A 62 62.16 -64.39 -1.55
C GLN A 62 61.86 -62.89 -1.72
N ILE A 63 62.89 -62.07 -1.96
CA ILE A 63 62.72 -60.64 -2.23
C ILE A 63 61.93 -60.41 -3.53
N GLN A 64 62.22 -61.20 -4.58
CA GLN A 64 61.46 -61.11 -5.84
C GLN A 64 60.00 -61.55 -5.68
N SER A 65 59.72 -62.61 -4.91
CA SER A 65 58.33 -63.03 -4.64
C SER A 65 57.58 -61.97 -3.84
N LEU A 66 58.23 -61.35 -2.84
CA LEU A 66 57.63 -60.31 -2.03
C LEU A 66 57.32 -59.05 -2.87
N ARG A 67 58.24 -58.62 -3.74
CA ARG A 67 57.99 -57.50 -4.68
C ARG A 67 56.82 -57.78 -5.63
N ARG A 68 56.70 -59.02 -6.14
CA ARG A 68 55.55 -59.42 -6.96
C ARG A 68 54.26 -59.37 -6.17
N GLN A 69 54.27 -59.87 -4.94
CA GLN A 69 53.10 -59.85 -4.06
C GLN A 69 52.68 -58.43 -3.67
N MET A 70 53.64 -57.55 -3.36
CA MET A 70 53.38 -56.13 -3.10
C MET A 70 52.74 -55.44 -4.31
N ARG A 71 53.32 -55.60 -5.52
CA ARG A 71 52.72 -55.01 -6.73
C ARG A 71 51.31 -55.53 -7.02
N ALA A 72 51.06 -56.80 -6.76
CA ALA A 72 49.73 -57.39 -6.90
C ALA A 72 48.74 -56.83 -5.86
N GLN A 73 49.20 -56.60 -4.62
CA GLN A 73 48.40 -55.94 -3.59
C GLN A 73 48.15 -54.46 -3.91
N ASP A 74 49.16 -53.70 -4.34
CA ASP A 74 49.02 -52.30 -4.73
C ASP A 74 47.97 -52.16 -5.85
N LYS A 75 48.07 -52.99 -6.89
CA LYS A 75 47.08 -53.00 -7.97
C LYS A 75 45.67 -53.32 -7.47
N LYS A 76 45.52 -54.20 -6.48
CA LYS A 76 44.23 -54.54 -5.86
C LYS A 76 43.72 -53.39 -4.98
N GLN A 77 44.61 -52.69 -4.28
CA GLN A 77 44.26 -51.53 -3.48
C GLN A 77 43.83 -50.36 -4.35
N ASP A 78 44.54 -50.06 -5.44
CA ASP A 78 44.17 -49.03 -6.40
C ASP A 78 42.80 -49.29 -7.02
N ALA A 79 42.50 -50.54 -7.38
CA ALA A 79 41.18 -50.93 -7.87
C ALA A 79 40.07 -50.64 -6.83
N ARG A 80 40.31 -50.98 -5.56
CA ARG A 80 39.37 -50.69 -4.46
C ARG A 80 39.21 -49.19 -4.20
N ILE A 81 40.31 -48.44 -4.24
CA ILE A 81 40.28 -46.98 -4.05
C ILE A 81 39.47 -46.34 -5.17
N ASN A 82 39.62 -46.79 -6.41
CA ASN A 82 38.83 -46.28 -7.53
C ASN A 82 37.35 -46.64 -7.42
N GLU A 83 37.02 -47.84 -6.95
CA GLU A 83 35.64 -48.25 -6.67
C GLU A 83 35.01 -47.38 -5.56
N VAL A 84 35.71 -47.18 -4.45
CA VAL A 84 35.25 -46.30 -3.36
C VAL A 84 35.12 -44.87 -3.84
N LYS A 85 36.07 -44.34 -4.61
CA LYS A 85 35.95 -43.00 -5.21
C LYS A 85 34.73 -42.88 -6.09
N HIS A 86 34.42 -43.89 -6.89
CA HIS A 86 33.26 -43.88 -7.76
C HIS A 86 31.96 -43.94 -6.94
N MET A 87 31.87 -44.85 -5.97
CA MET A 87 30.73 -44.98 -5.07
C MET A 87 30.49 -43.69 -4.28
N VAL A 88 31.53 -43.13 -3.67
CA VAL A 88 31.44 -41.85 -2.95
C VAL A 88 30.96 -40.77 -3.90
N LYS A 89 31.53 -40.65 -5.10
CA LYS A 89 31.14 -39.61 -6.05
C LYS A 89 29.68 -39.70 -6.47
N GLU A 90 29.16 -40.89 -6.76
CA GLU A 90 27.76 -41.05 -7.18
C GLU A 90 26.80 -40.89 -6.00
N VAL A 91 27.07 -41.52 -4.85
CA VAL A 91 26.22 -41.39 -3.66
C VAL A 91 26.19 -39.96 -3.14
N LEU A 92 27.32 -39.24 -3.10
CA LEU A 92 27.34 -37.84 -2.65
C LEU A 92 26.60 -36.92 -3.63
N LYS A 93 26.72 -37.15 -4.94
CA LYS A 93 25.96 -36.35 -5.92
C LYS A 93 24.46 -36.50 -5.72
N ASP A 94 23.99 -37.74 -5.58
CA ASP A 94 22.57 -38.01 -5.42
C ASP A 94 22.05 -37.45 -4.08
N GLN A 95 22.79 -37.65 -2.99
CA GLN A 95 22.44 -37.09 -1.68
C GLN A 95 22.46 -35.55 -1.66
N ILE A 96 23.44 -34.93 -2.31
CA ILE A 96 23.49 -33.46 -2.44
C ILE A 96 22.31 -32.99 -3.28
N ALA A 97 22.03 -33.65 -4.41
CA ALA A 97 20.92 -33.27 -5.29
C ALA A 97 19.58 -33.34 -4.55
N ASP A 98 19.31 -34.44 -3.83
CA ASP A 98 18.08 -34.61 -3.07
C ASP A 98 17.97 -33.61 -1.91
N HIS A 99 19.06 -33.38 -1.18
CA HIS A 99 19.04 -32.43 -0.07
C HIS A 99 18.87 -30.99 -0.56
N MET A 100 19.63 -30.58 -1.59
CA MET A 100 19.53 -29.24 -2.17
C MET A 100 18.15 -29.01 -2.78
N ARG A 101 17.58 -30.00 -3.48
CA ARG A 101 16.23 -29.90 -4.02
C ARG A 101 15.20 -29.63 -2.93
N THR A 102 15.26 -30.38 -1.83
CA THR A 102 14.34 -30.21 -0.70
C THR A 102 14.47 -28.81 -0.08
N GLN A 103 15.71 -28.35 0.15
CA GLN A 103 15.95 -27.00 0.69
C GLN A 103 15.48 -25.89 -0.25
N ILE A 104 15.72 -26.03 -1.56
CA ILE A 104 15.28 -25.06 -2.56
C ILE A 104 13.76 -25.01 -2.62
N GLU A 105 13.07 -26.16 -2.59
CA GLU A 105 11.61 -26.22 -2.58
C GLU A 105 11.00 -25.54 -1.34
N GLU A 106 11.59 -25.74 -0.16
CA GLU A 106 11.15 -25.05 1.07
C GLU A 106 11.38 -23.54 1.01
N GLN A 107 12.56 -23.10 0.53
CA GLN A 107 12.86 -21.67 0.39
C GLN A 107 11.94 -20.99 -0.63
N ILE A 108 11.72 -21.62 -1.78
CA ILE A 108 10.79 -21.12 -2.80
C ILE A 108 9.38 -21.01 -2.22
N ARG A 109 8.92 -22.03 -1.50
CA ARG A 109 7.59 -22.01 -0.87
C ARG A 109 7.45 -20.87 0.13
N ALA A 110 8.47 -20.65 0.96
CA ALA A 110 8.48 -19.56 1.94
C ALA A 110 8.46 -18.17 1.27
N GLU A 111 9.27 -17.99 0.24
CA GLU A 111 9.35 -16.73 -0.50
C GLU A 111 8.05 -16.42 -1.26
N ILE A 112 7.47 -17.43 -1.92
CA ILE A 112 6.17 -17.30 -2.59
C ILE A 112 5.08 -16.93 -1.58
N ALA A 113 5.02 -17.58 -0.42
CA ALA A 113 4.03 -17.25 0.61
C ALA A 113 4.12 -15.79 1.07
N LEU A 114 5.35 -15.27 1.17
CA LEU A 114 5.62 -13.89 1.55
C LEU A 114 5.16 -12.92 0.44
N GLN A 115 5.54 -13.20 -0.81
CA GLN A 115 5.16 -12.38 -1.97
C GLN A 115 3.65 -12.37 -2.20
N VAL A 116 2.99 -13.51 -2.10
CA VAL A 116 1.53 -13.63 -2.23
C VAL A 116 0.85 -12.81 -1.13
N ARG A 117 1.30 -12.90 0.12
CA ARG A 117 0.72 -12.10 1.22
C ARG A 117 0.85 -10.60 0.97
N GLN A 118 1.99 -10.14 0.46
CA GLN A 118 2.21 -8.73 0.11
C GLN A 118 1.31 -8.29 -1.05
N GLN A 119 1.29 -9.03 -2.15
CA GLN A 119 0.48 -8.71 -3.31
C GLN A 119 -1.02 -8.75 -2.99
N VAL A 120 -1.47 -9.72 -2.21
CA VAL A 120 -2.88 -9.79 -1.76
C VAL A 120 -3.21 -8.60 -0.87
N ALA A 121 -2.32 -8.18 0.03
CA ALA A 121 -2.55 -7.00 0.86
C ALA A 121 -2.64 -5.70 0.03
N GLU A 122 -1.77 -5.53 -0.96
CA GLU A 122 -1.80 -4.39 -1.88
C GLU A 122 -3.06 -4.39 -2.76
N GLN A 123 -3.39 -5.54 -3.34
CA GLN A 123 -4.60 -5.70 -4.17
C GLN A 123 -5.86 -5.50 -3.33
N LEU A 124 -5.92 -6.01 -2.10
CA LEU A 124 -7.02 -5.74 -1.19
C LEU A 124 -7.10 -4.25 -0.85
N GLY A 125 -5.98 -3.56 -0.62
CA GLY A 125 -6.00 -2.10 -0.39
C GLY A 125 -6.58 -1.31 -1.57
N ASN A 126 -6.32 -1.74 -2.80
CA ASN A 126 -6.78 -1.06 -4.02
C ASN A 126 -8.21 -1.46 -4.44
N HIS A 127 -8.62 -2.69 -4.16
CA HIS A 127 -9.90 -3.25 -4.61
C HIS A 127 -10.96 -3.35 -3.52
N LEU A 128 -10.59 -3.22 -2.24
CA LEU A 128 -11.58 -3.03 -1.19
C LEU A 128 -12.22 -1.66 -1.43
N PRO A 129 -13.55 -1.61 -1.61
CA PRO A 129 -14.26 -0.36 -1.74
C PRO A 129 -13.98 0.51 -0.50
N VAL A 130 -14.05 1.83 -0.71
CA VAL A 130 -13.92 2.85 0.32
C VAL A 130 -14.57 2.36 1.62
N PRO A 131 -13.89 2.46 2.79
CA PRO A 131 -14.40 1.91 4.04
C PRO A 131 -15.86 2.29 4.26
N LEU A 132 -16.69 1.33 4.68
CA LEU A 132 -18.13 1.53 4.88
C LEU A 132 -18.44 2.74 5.75
N GLU A 133 -17.55 3.09 6.68
CA GLU A 133 -17.66 4.30 7.52
C GLU A 133 -17.61 5.58 6.68
N VAL A 134 -16.68 5.69 5.74
CA VAL A 134 -16.55 6.85 4.85
C VAL A 134 -17.76 6.92 3.90
N GLN A 135 -18.22 5.77 3.39
CA GLN A 135 -19.44 5.72 2.58
C GLN A 135 -20.69 6.10 3.39
N ALA A 136 -20.77 5.71 4.66
CA ALA A 136 -21.84 6.11 5.56
C ALA A 136 -21.80 7.62 5.87
N GLU A 137 -20.62 8.21 6.02
CA GLU A 137 -20.48 9.66 6.20
C GLU A 137 -20.87 10.43 4.94
N GLU A 138 -20.45 9.98 3.76
CA GLU A 138 -20.81 10.61 2.49
C GLU A 138 -22.32 10.54 2.25
N SER A 139 -22.92 9.36 2.44
CA SER A 139 -24.38 9.20 2.31
C SER A 139 -25.15 10.03 3.33
N ARG A 140 -24.67 10.17 4.57
CA ARG A 140 -25.25 11.09 5.56
C ARG A 140 -25.23 12.53 5.05
N LYS A 141 -24.09 13.00 4.51
CA LYS A 141 -23.99 14.35 3.92
C LYS A 141 -24.97 14.55 2.77
N GLN A 142 -25.07 13.58 1.86
CA GLN A 142 -26.05 13.62 0.77
C GLN A 142 -27.49 13.65 1.28
N LEU A 143 -27.84 12.88 2.32
CA LEU A 143 -29.17 12.91 2.92
C LEU A 143 -29.48 14.27 3.55
N PHE A 144 -28.49 14.93 4.17
CA PHE A 144 -28.67 16.30 4.66
C PHE A 144 -28.94 17.29 3.53
N GLU A 145 -28.18 17.21 2.44
CA GLU A 145 -28.39 18.06 1.25
C GLU A 145 -29.78 17.85 0.65
N VAL A 146 -30.18 16.59 0.44
CA VAL A 146 -31.51 16.24 -0.09
C VAL A 146 -32.61 16.73 0.84
N LYS A 147 -32.44 16.56 2.15
CA LYS A 147 -33.40 17.06 3.15
C LYS A 147 -33.54 18.59 3.09
N HIS A 148 -32.43 19.32 3.00
CA HIS A 148 -32.45 20.77 2.85
C HIS A 148 -33.12 21.19 1.53
N SER A 149 -32.83 20.51 0.43
CA SER A 149 -33.45 20.75 -0.87
C SER A 149 -34.97 20.49 -0.84
N LEU A 150 -35.41 19.44 -0.15
CA LEU A 150 -36.83 19.13 0.02
C LEU A 150 -37.54 20.24 0.82
N VAL A 151 -36.98 20.63 1.96
CA VAL A 151 -37.57 21.70 2.80
C VAL A 151 -37.59 23.02 2.04
N ASN A 152 -36.52 23.35 1.31
CA ASN A 152 -36.48 24.54 0.47
C ASN A 152 -37.52 24.48 -0.66
N SER A 153 -37.74 23.31 -1.25
CA SER A 153 -38.76 23.11 -2.29
C SER A 153 -40.17 23.23 -1.74
N GLU A 154 -40.41 22.74 -0.53
CA GLU A 154 -41.68 22.89 0.19
C GLU A 154 -41.93 24.36 0.55
N ALA A 155 -40.92 25.05 1.08
CA ALA A 155 -40.98 26.49 1.37
C ALA A 155 -41.27 27.30 0.10
N ARG A 156 -40.58 27.00 -1.02
CA ARG A 156 -40.85 27.62 -2.32
C ARG A 156 -42.28 27.37 -2.80
N ARG A 157 -42.80 26.15 -2.61
CA ARG A 157 -44.18 25.81 -2.95
C ARG A 157 -45.18 26.59 -2.09
N SER A 158 -44.91 26.75 -0.79
CA SER A 158 -45.75 27.56 0.09
C SER A 158 -45.73 29.03 -0.34
N ASN A 159 -44.54 29.56 -0.64
CA ASN A 159 -44.36 30.94 -1.07
C ASN A 159 -44.96 31.23 -2.45
N SER A 160 -45.04 30.25 -3.34
CA SER A 160 -45.61 30.44 -4.67
C SER A 160 -47.13 30.65 -4.67
N VAL A 161 -47.80 30.20 -3.61
CA VAL A 161 -49.23 30.44 -3.38
C VAL A 161 -49.48 31.90 -3.00
N LEU A 162 -48.49 32.60 -2.43
CA LEU A 162 -48.63 34.00 -2.05
C LEU A 162 -48.90 34.86 -3.29
N ARG A 163 -49.94 35.69 -3.18
CA ARG A 163 -50.37 36.66 -4.19
C ARG A 163 -50.27 38.06 -3.60
N ALA A 164 -50.37 39.08 -4.45
CA ALA A 164 -50.38 40.47 -4.00
C ALA A 164 -51.58 40.85 -3.11
N ASN A 165 -52.60 39.99 -2.99
CA ASN A 165 -53.71 40.20 -2.06
C ASN A 165 -53.37 39.75 -0.63
N ASN A 166 -52.31 38.96 -0.47
CA ASN A 166 -51.91 38.30 0.78
C ASN A 166 -50.46 38.67 1.14
N ILE A 167 -50.15 39.97 1.16
CA ILE A 167 -48.78 40.48 1.39
C ILE A 167 -48.38 40.38 2.87
N ASP A 168 -49.36 40.35 3.78
CA ASP A 168 -49.16 40.21 5.22
C ASP A 168 -49.07 38.74 5.69
N ASP A 169 -49.22 37.77 4.79
CA ASP A 169 -49.07 36.35 5.12
C ASP A 169 -47.58 36.00 5.33
N PRO A 170 -47.25 35.12 6.30
CA PRO A 170 -45.87 34.81 6.65
C PRO A 170 -45.16 34.03 5.55
N LEU A 171 -43.93 34.43 5.25
CA LEU A 171 -43.05 33.77 4.30
C LEU A 171 -42.46 32.49 4.91
N ALA A 172 -42.58 31.39 4.18
CA ALA A 172 -41.91 30.15 4.51
C ALA A 172 -40.39 30.31 4.32
N HIS A 173 -39.63 29.97 5.35
CA HIS A 173 -38.19 30.19 5.40
C HIS A 173 -37.43 29.26 4.45
N VAL A 174 -36.54 29.83 3.65
CA VAL A 174 -35.62 29.08 2.77
C VAL A 174 -34.23 29.07 3.41
N TYR A 175 -33.65 27.89 3.56
CA TYR A 175 -32.30 27.72 4.11
C TYR A 175 -31.23 28.06 3.07
N LYS A 176 -30.12 28.62 3.55
CA LYS A 176 -28.91 28.86 2.75
C LYS A 176 -28.30 27.56 2.22
N PRO A 177 -27.39 27.61 1.22
CA PRO A 177 -26.61 26.44 0.81
C PRO A 177 -25.83 25.82 1.99
N ASP A 178 -25.45 26.63 2.98
CA ASP A 178 -24.77 26.19 4.21
C ASP A 178 -25.71 25.54 5.24
N GLY A 179 -27.02 25.47 4.96
CA GLY A 179 -28.04 24.89 5.84
C GLY A 179 -28.45 25.79 7.02
N THR A 180 -27.88 26.98 7.14
CA THR A 180 -28.22 27.96 8.17
C THR A 180 -29.38 28.86 7.73
N LYS A 181 -30.03 29.48 8.72
CA LYS A 181 -31.05 30.50 8.50
C LYS A 181 -30.36 31.86 8.27
N SER A 182 -30.85 32.65 7.31
CA SER A 182 -30.38 34.04 7.16
C SER A 182 -31.00 34.92 8.26
N ASP A 183 -30.16 35.71 8.92
CA ASP A 183 -30.59 36.73 9.90
C ASP A 183 -31.36 37.87 9.23
N HIS A 184 -31.17 38.06 7.92
CA HIS A 184 -31.81 39.08 7.10
C HIS A 184 -33.06 38.58 6.39
N PHE A 185 -33.55 37.37 6.71
CA PHE A 185 -34.77 36.85 6.09
C PHE A 185 -36.01 37.60 6.62
N PRO A 186 -36.81 38.22 5.75
CA PRO A 186 -37.99 38.95 6.19
C PRO A 186 -39.11 37.99 6.62
N PRO A 187 -39.90 38.36 7.64
CA PRO A 187 -41.04 37.55 8.07
C PRO A 187 -42.16 37.53 7.03
N ASP A 188 -42.42 38.66 6.35
CA ASP A 188 -43.54 38.84 5.42
C ASP A 188 -43.11 39.65 4.19
N LEU A 189 -43.91 39.61 3.12
CA LEU A 189 -43.62 40.32 1.87
C LEU A 189 -43.63 41.84 2.02
N LYS A 190 -44.48 42.35 2.91
CA LYS A 190 -44.49 43.78 3.27
C LYS A 190 -43.13 44.25 3.78
N THR A 191 -42.53 43.44 4.64
CA THR A 191 -41.23 43.73 5.26
C THR A 191 -40.11 43.62 4.23
N LEU A 192 -40.19 42.63 3.32
CA LEU A 192 -39.28 42.51 2.18
C LEU A 192 -39.33 43.77 1.28
N PHE A 193 -40.52 44.30 1.00
CA PHE A 193 -40.68 45.53 0.19
C PHE A 193 -40.30 46.81 0.92
N ALA A 194 -40.16 46.77 2.24
CA ALA A 194 -39.65 47.88 3.04
C ALA A 194 -38.11 47.90 3.17
N TYR A 195 -37.40 46.88 2.66
CA TYR A 195 -35.93 46.82 2.77
C TYR A 195 -35.24 47.88 1.92
N ASP A 196 -34.24 48.54 2.48
CA ASP A 196 -33.38 49.48 1.75
C ASP A 196 -32.50 48.75 0.73
N ALA A 197 -31.88 49.50 -0.19
CA ALA A 197 -31.01 48.95 -1.23
C ALA A 197 -29.86 48.11 -0.66
N ASP A 198 -29.26 48.55 0.45
CA ASP A 198 -28.15 47.84 1.11
C ASP A 198 -28.62 46.52 1.73
N LYS A 199 -29.77 46.51 2.42
CA LYS A 199 -30.34 45.28 3.00
C LYS A 199 -30.74 44.27 1.93
N ALA A 200 -31.32 44.74 0.82
CA ALA A 200 -31.67 43.88 -0.31
C ALA A 200 -30.42 43.25 -0.96
N ARG A 201 -29.31 43.99 -1.00
CA ARG A 201 -28.02 43.50 -1.49
C ARG A 201 -27.43 42.43 -0.56
N SER A 202 -27.35 42.71 0.74
CA SER A 202 -26.89 41.74 1.73
C SER A 202 -27.72 40.46 1.71
N LEU A 203 -29.04 40.58 1.52
CA LEU A 203 -29.93 39.42 1.40
C LEU A 203 -29.61 38.56 0.17
N VAL A 204 -29.39 39.16 -1.00
CA VAL A 204 -29.05 38.42 -2.22
C VAL A 204 -27.67 37.74 -2.08
N GLN A 205 -26.70 38.45 -1.48
CA GLN A 205 -25.37 37.91 -1.21
C GLN A 205 -25.40 36.73 -0.23
N ASP A 206 -26.23 36.80 0.80
CA ASP A 206 -26.43 35.77 1.82
C ASP A 206 -26.87 34.42 1.25
N PHE A 207 -27.58 34.46 0.12
CA PHE A 207 -28.07 33.27 -0.60
C PHE A 207 -27.19 32.90 -1.81
N GLY A 208 -26.02 33.56 -1.97
CA GLY A 208 -25.09 33.31 -3.07
C GLY A 208 -25.63 33.70 -4.44
N LEU A 209 -26.62 34.58 -4.49
CA LEU A 209 -27.21 35.07 -5.73
C LEU A 209 -26.38 36.24 -6.28
N PRO A 210 -26.36 36.46 -7.61
CA PRO A 210 -25.63 37.57 -8.19
C PRO A 210 -26.27 38.92 -7.80
N GLU A 211 -25.45 39.85 -7.34
CA GLU A 211 -25.84 41.22 -6.96
C GLU A 211 -26.11 42.11 -8.19
N HIS A 212 -26.95 43.13 -8.01
CA HIS A 212 -27.12 44.28 -8.88
C HIS A 212 -27.11 45.59 -8.10
N GLU A 213 -26.82 46.69 -8.80
CA GLU A 213 -26.90 48.06 -8.24
C GLU A 213 -28.35 48.50 -7.98
N VAL A 214 -29.30 47.99 -8.78
CA VAL A 214 -30.73 48.35 -8.68
C VAL A 214 -31.43 47.44 -7.66
N ARG A 215 -31.98 48.06 -6.62
CA ARG A 215 -32.71 47.40 -5.52
C ARG A 215 -33.81 46.46 -6.01
N GLU A 216 -34.63 46.91 -6.94
CA GLU A 216 -35.77 46.16 -7.48
C GLU A 216 -35.30 44.89 -8.19
N LYS A 217 -34.14 44.92 -8.86
CA LYS A 217 -33.55 43.73 -9.51
C LYS A 217 -33.06 42.71 -8.47
N ASN A 218 -32.50 43.17 -7.35
CA ASN A 218 -32.09 42.30 -6.24
C ASN A 218 -33.30 41.64 -5.58
N LEU A 219 -34.34 42.42 -5.27
CA LEU A 219 -35.58 41.91 -4.69
C LEU A 219 -36.28 40.93 -5.65
N ASN A 220 -36.35 41.24 -6.95
CA ASN A 220 -36.92 40.34 -7.95
C ASN A 220 -36.16 39.02 -8.06
N ARG A 221 -34.83 39.04 -8.02
CA ARG A 221 -34.01 37.81 -8.00
C ARG A 221 -34.25 36.99 -6.74
N PHE A 222 -34.31 37.65 -5.59
CA PHE A 222 -34.60 36.98 -4.33
C PHE A 222 -36.00 36.36 -4.34
N MET A 223 -37.03 37.11 -4.77
CA MET A 223 -38.41 36.63 -4.91
C MET A 223 -38.51 35.41 -5.84
N ALA A 224 -37.84 35.46 -6.99
CA ALA A 224 -37.77 34.31 -7.90
C ALA A 224 -37.08 33.10 -7.24
N HIS A 225 -36.02 33.32 -6.46
CA HIS A 225 -35.32 32.26 -5.73
C HIS A 225 -36.17 31.60 -4.63
N ILE A 226 -37.01 32.38 -3.93
CA ILE A 226 -37.92 31.86 -2.90
C ILE A 226 -39.25 31.35 -3.47
N GLY A 227 -39.42 31.34 -4.80
CA GLY A 227 -40.55 30.72 -5.50
C GLY A 227 -41.76 31.62 -5.71
N ILE A 228 -41.63 32.93 -5.51
CA ILE A 228 -42.72 33.88 -5.72
C ILE A 228 -42.83 34.21 -7.22
N PRO A 229 -44.01 34.06 -7.85
CA PRO A 229 -44.13 34.13 -9.30
C PRO A 229 -44.20 35.56 -9.87
N PHE A 230 -44.40 36.57 -9.03
CA PHE A 230 -44.57 37.95 -9.48
C PHE A 230 -43.33 38.81 -9.21
N HIS A 231 -43.19 39.86 -10.02
CA HIS A 231 -42.01 40.73 -10.03
C HIS A 231 -42.44 42.17 -9.76
N LEU A 232 -41.58 42.93 -9.09
CA LEU A 232 -41.70 44.38 -8.97
C LEU A 232 -41.32 45.00 -10.32
N ILE A 233 -42.25 45.74 -10.91
CA ILE A 233 -41.98 46.56 -12.08
C ILE A 233 -41.64 47.96 -11.56
N PRO A 234 -40.49 48.55 -11.94
CA PRO A 234 -40.23 49.94 -11.66
C PRO A 234 -41.30 50.77 -12.37
N VAL A 235 -42.13 51.50 -11.61
CA VAL A 235 -43.02 52.49 -12.23
C VAL A 235 -42.12 53.59 -12.77
N PRO A 236 -42.09 53.84 -14.09
CA PRO A 236 -41.38 54.99 -14.61
C PRO A 236 -42.06 56.21 -14.02
N MET A 237 -41.32 56.96 -13.19
CA MET A 237 -41.71 58.31 -12.82
C MET A 237 -41.80 59.08 -14.13
N LEU A 238 -43.01 59.31 -14.63
CA LEU A 238 -43.22 60.27 -15.70
C LEU A 238 -42.71 61.59 -15.16
N GLU A 239 -41.62 62.07 -15.75
CA GLU A 239 -41.00 63.36 -15.50
C GLU A 239 -41.94 64.47 -15.99
N ASN A 240 -43.09 64.61 -15.32
CA ASN A 240 -43.90 65.81 -15.41
C ASN A 240 -43.46 66.71 -14.28
N GLY A 241 -42.69 67.73 -14.65
CA GLY A 241 -42.11 68.68 -13.73
C GLY A 241 -43.16 69.29 -12.82
N SER A 242 -42.94 69.20 -11.52
CA SER A 242 -43.25 70.22 -10.52
C SER A 242 -42.69 69.73 -9.18
N ALA A 243 -41.91 70.59 -8.55
CA ALA A 243 -41.41 70.37 -7.20
C ALA A 243 -42.58 70.31 -6.21
N ASP A 244 -42.80 69.14 -5.59
CA ASP A 244 -43.03 69.04 -4.14
C ASP A 244 -43.02 67.58 -3.67
N GLY A 245 -42.78 67.39 -2.39
CA GLY A 245 -42.30 66.15 -1.78
C GLY A 245 -43.17 64.89 -1.86
N GLY A 246 -42.47 63.76 -1.92
CA GLY A 246 -42.65 62.62 -1.01
C GLY A 246 -43.93 61.80 -1.12
N ALA A 247 -43.88 60.73 -1.93
CA ALA A 247 -44.34 59.38 -1.57
C ALA A 247 -44.11 58.44 -2.78
N ASN A 248 -43.23 57.44 -2.62
CA ASN A 248 -43.04 56.39 -3.62
C ASN A 248 -44.31 55.53 -3.72
N ALA A 249 -45.14 55.77 -4.74
CA ALA A 249 -46.29 54.94 -5.05
C ALA A 249 -45.84 53.68 -5.82
N LEU A 250 -45.90 52.52 -5.14
CA LEU A 250 -45.62 51.20 -5.70
C LEU A 250 -46.83 50.68 -6.49
N GLY A 251 -46.69 50.53 -7.80
CA GLY A 251 -47.66 49.83 -8.64
C GLY A 251 -47.31 48.34 -8.74
N ILE A 252 -48.13 47.47 -8.17
CA ILE A 252 -48.04 46.01 -8.36
C ILE A 252 -48.98 45.64 -9.51
N GLN A 253 -48.46 45.10 -10.62
CA GLN A 253 -49.28 44.54 -11.69
C GLN A 253 -49.11 43.03 -11.82
N PHE A 254 -50.23 42.35 -12.04
CA PHE A 254 -50.37 40.91 -12.13
C PHE A 254 -50.13 40.44 -13.57
N ASN A 255 -49.15 39.55 -13.79
CA ASN A 255 -49.12 38.73 -14.99
C ASN A 255 -49.79 37.39 -14.68
N ALA A 256 -50.98 37.18 -15.23
CA ALA A 256 -51.62 35.88 -15.28
C ALA A 256 -50.92 35.04 -16.36
N ALA A 257 -50.28 33.95 -15.94
CA ALA A 257 -49.89 32.84 -16.78
C ALA A 257 -50.65 31.60 -16.30
#